data_AF-A0A1D6NC63-F1
#
_entry.id   AF-A0A1D6NC63-F1
#
_cell.length_a   1.000
_cell.length_b   1.000
_cell.length_c   1.000
_cell.angle_alpha   90.00
_cell.angle_beta   90.00
_cell.angle_gamma   90.00
#
_symmetry.space_group_name_H-M   'P 1'
#
loop_
_entity.id
_entity.type
_entity.pdbx_description
1 polymer ?
#
loop_
_entity_poly.entity_id
_entity_poly.type
_entity_poly.pdbx_seq_one_letter_code
_entity_poly.pdbx_strand_id
1 'polypeptide(L)'
;MSLTGSALEAALQAVGRGLDAAGDHRLLYCKGGGRLVALEEDRARDLPLPDGGVLPSVPPDVEVEQCRRDPERIRPFPSGPSSAAADGPFVCSFDKMAEYFNRKSCLSETVPLGSFNSLFSFTGSWKNDAAATKALAIDGYSLPLFRVKIRSSELTLLESVKHAIPNVWDPSALASFIENYGTHIIISVTVGGKDEVYIKQHSSSQLSGLEFKNYVREIGRERFSDVENKSNATPINYSEKVSKLLTAFFI
;
A
#
# COMPACT_ATOMS: atom_id res chain seq x y z
N MET A 1 13.42 21.88 0.61
CA MET A 1 12.22 21.17 0.10
C MET A 1 11.66 20.33 1.23
N SER A 2 10.37 20.43 1.53
CA SER A 2 9.72 19.57 2.53
C SER A 2 9.70 18.13 2.05
N LEU A 3 9.90 17.15 2.95
CA LEU A 3 9.81 15.70 2.65
C LEU A 3 8.48 15.34 1.96
N THR A 4 7.40 16.05 2.31
CA THR A 4 6.06 15.87 1.72
C THR A 4 6.03 16.22 0.23
N GLY A 5 6.82 17.20 -0.23
CA GLY A 5 6.92 17.55 -1.64
C GLY A 5 7.55 16.42 -2.47
N SER A 6 8.65 15.83 -1.95
CA SER A 6 9.33 14.73 -2.64
C SER A 6 8.51 13.44 -2.73
N ALA A 7 7.73 13.10 -1.69
CA ALA A 7 6.89 11.90 -1.70
C ALA A 7 5.67 12.07 -2.62
N LEU A 8 5.09 13.27 -2.67
CA LEU A 8 3.95 13.56 -3.54
C LEU A 8 4.35 13.60 -5.03
N GLU A 9 5.52 14.14 -5.34
CA GLU A 9 6.12 14.06 -6.67
C GLU A 9 6.40 12.61 -7.07
N ALA A 10 6.96 11.79 -6.18
CA ALA A 10 7.19 10.37 -6.45
C ALA A 10 5.89 9.61 -6.73
N ALA A 11 4.83 9.88 -5.97
CA ALA A 11 3.50 9.31 -6.19
C ALA A 11 2.91 9.76 -7.53
N LEU A 12 3.04 11.04 -7.89
CA LEU A 12 2.63 11.56 -9.19
C LEU A 12 3.35 10.83 -10.33
N GLN A 13 4.66 10.66 -10.24
CA GLN A 13 5.45 9.96 -11.26
C GLN A 13 5.17 8.45 -11.31
N ALA A 14 4.74 7.84 -10.21
CA ALA A 14 4.40 6.43 -10.14
C ALA A 14 3.05 6.09 -10.77
N VAL A 15 2.06 6.99 -10.63
CA VAL A 15 0.74 6.79 -11.25
C VAL A 15 0.88 6.69 -12.78
N GLY A 16 0.26 5.66 -13.34
CA GLY A 16 0.33 5.28 -14.75
C GLY A 16 1.50 4.35 -15.09
N ARG A 17 2.42 4.08 -14.15
CA ARG A 17 3.51 3.10 -14.35
C ARG A 17 3.04 1.66 -14.13
N GLY A 18 3.87 0.73 -14.58
CA GLY A 18 3.65 -0.69 -14.38
C GLY A 18 3.97 -1.17 -12.97
N LEU A 19 3.41 -2.32 -12.60
CA LEU A 19 3.63 -3.00 -11.33
C LEU A 19 3.52 -4.52 -11.55
N ASP A 20 4.34 -5.30 -10.85
CA ASP A 20 4.08 -6.73 -10.72
C ASP A 20 3.22 -7.01 -9.47
N ALA A 21 2.00 -7.50 -9.67
CA ALA A 21 1.11 -7.88 -8.58
C ALA A 21 1.73 -8.93 -7.64
N ALA A 22 2.55 -9.86 -8.16
CA ALA A 22 3.24 -10.87 -7.38
C ALA A 22 4.54 -10.35 -6.72
N GLY A 23 4.96 -9.14 -7.05
CA GLY A 23 6.14 -8.47 -6.51
C GLY A 23 5.84 -7.51 -5.34
N ASP A 24 6.89 -6.94 -4.77
CA ASP A 24 6.80 -5.90 -3.75
C ASP A 24 6.28 -4.58 -4.36
N HIS A 25 5.35 -3.91 -3.69
CA HIS A 25 4.66 -2.72 -4.21
C HIS A 25 5.30 -1.38 -3.82
N ARG A 26 6.52 -1.39 -3.27
CA ARG A 26 7.28 -0.14 -3.07
C ARG A 26 7.56 0.55 -4.40
N LEU A 27 7.47 1.88 -4.44
CA LEU A 27 7.63 2.67 -5.68
C LEU A 27 8.96 2.43 -6.40
N LEU A 28 10.00 2.01 -5.68
CA LEU A 28 11.30 1.68 -6.27
C LEU A 28 11.24 0.48 -7.22
N TYR A 29 10.21 -0.36 -7.13
CA TYR A 29 9.98 -1.52 -7.99
C TYR A 29 8.95 -1.25 -9.09
N CYS A 30 8.47 0.00 -9.24
CA CYS A 30 7.61 0.36 -10.37
C CYS A 30 8.29 -0.01 -11.69
N LYS A 31 7.50 -0.63 -12.57
CA LYS A 31 7.91 -1.13 -13.89
C LYS A 31 7.67 -0.09 -14.98
N GLY A 32 8.25 -0.35 -16.15
CA GLY A 32 8.29 0.55 -17.30
C GLY A 32 9.35 1.64 -17.17
N GLY A 33 9.85 2.11 -18.32
CA GLY A 33 10.75 3.28 -18.37
C GLY A 33 10.07 4.62 -18.08
N GLY A 34 8.76 4.60 -17.81
CA GLY A 34 7.90 5.76 -17.56
C GLY A 34 6.46 5.29 -17.39
N ARG A 35 5.50 6.20 -17.58
CA ARG A 35 4.08 5.86 -17.62
C ARG A 35 3.78 4.94 -18.81
N LEU A 36 2.86 4.01 -18.63
CA LEU A 36 2.40 3.07 -19.66
C LEU A 36 1.11 3.55 -20.34
N VAL A 37 0.42 4.49 -19.69
CA VAL A 37 -0.82 5.09 -20.14
C VAL A 37 -0.58 6.51 -20.64
N ALA A 38 -1.36 6.90 -21.65
CA ALA A 38 -1.39 8.27 -22.15
C ALA A 38 -2.10 9.16 -21.14
N LEU A 39 -1.42 10.22 -20.72
CA LEU A 39 -1.97 11.35 -19.96
C LEU A 39 -1.64 12.64 -20.71
N GLU A 40 -2.45 13.69 -20.55
CA GLU A 40 -2.26 15.00 -21.20
C GLU A 40 -1.15 15.82 -20.51
N GLU A 41 0.11 15.39 -20.69
CA GLU A 41 1.29 16.04 -20.10
C GLU A 41 1.52 17.47 -20.63
N ASP A 42 1.12 17.75 -21.86
CA ASP A 42 1.25 19.06 -22.51
C ASP A 42 0.40 20.14 -21.84
N ARG A 43 -0.67 19.72 -21.15
CA ARG A 43 -1.58 20.57 -20.37
C ARG A 43 -1.35 20.41 -18.87
N ALA A 44 -0.22 19.84 -18.47
CA ALA A 44 0.15 19.72 -17.07
C ALA A 44 0.24 21.10 -16.42
N ARG A 45 -0.22 21.18 -15.17
CA ARG A 45 -0.29 22.42 -14.40
C ARG A 45 0.27 22.24 -13.00
N ASP A 46 0.76 23.33 -12.47
CA ASP A 46 1.20 23.41 -11.08
C ASP A 46 -0.01 23.47 -10.15
N LEU A 47 -0.08 22.57 -9.18
CA LEU A 47 -1.17 22.51 -8.20
C LEU A 47 -0.69 23.06 -6.84
N PRO A 48 -1.30 24.15 -6.33
CA PRO A 48 -0.99 24.64 -4.99
C PRO A 48 -1.47 23.64 -3.93
N LEU A 49 -0.63 23.40 -2.92
CA LEU A 49 -0.95 22.49 -1.84
C LEU A 49 -1.59 23.25 -0.65
N PRO A 50 -2.55 22.65 0.06
CA PRO A 50 -3.24 23.26 1.20
C PRO A 50 -2.32 23.74 2.34
N ASP A 51 -1.18 23.09 2.57
CA ASP A 51 -0.19 23.45 3.62
C ASP A 51 0.91 24.39 3.12
N GLY A 52 0.75 24.94 1.92
CA GLY A 52 1.81 25.62 1.22
C GLY A 52 2.71 24.69 0.43
N GLY A 53 3.42 25.27 -0.52
CA GLY A 53 4.11 24.55 -1.58
C GLY A 53 3.22 24.32 -2.80
N VAL A 54 3.85 23.79 -3.84
CA VAL A 54 3.25 23.55 -5.15
C VAL A 54 3.73 22.19 -5.61
N LEU A 55 2.81 21.36 -6.07
CA LEU A 55 3.13 20.14 -6.80
C LEU A 55 3.19 20.49 -8.29
N PRO A 56 4.38 20.45 -8.91
CA PRO A 56 4.52 20.88 -10.29
C PRO A 56 3.99 19.83 -11.28
N SER A 57 3.67 20.29 -12.50
CA SER A 57 3.47 19.42 -13.67
C SER A 57 2.45 18.27 -13.46
N VAL A 58 1.28 18.59 -12.91
CA VAL A 58 0.19 17.63 -12.73
C VAL A 58 -0.71 17.61 -13.97
N PRO A 59 -0.82 16.49 -14.70
CA PRO A 59 -1.74 16.38 -15.83
C PRO A 59 -3.20 16.58 -15.41
N PRO A 60 -4.07 17.11 -16.27
CA PRO A 60 -5.49 17.29 -15.95
C PRO A 60 -6.21 15.97 -15.64
N ASP A 61 -5.72 14.86 -16.20
CA ASP A 61 -6.22 13.50 -15.98
C ASP A 61 -5.92 12.94 -14.59
N VAL A 62 -5.03 13.61 -13.84
CA VAL A 62 -4.64 13.20 -12.49
C VAL A 62 -5.36 14.07 -11.46
N GLU A 63 -5.97 13.41 -10.49
CA GLU A 63 -6.53 14.03 -9.30
C GLU A 63 -5.56 13.87 -8.13
N VAL A 64 -5.33 14.97 -7.42
CA VAL A 64 -4.63 15.00 -6.14
C VAL A 64 -5.65 15.38 -5.07
N GLU A 65 -6.15 14.38 -4.38
CA GLU A 65 -7.14 14.52 -3.32
C GLU A 65 -6.42 14.67 -1.98
N GLN A 66 -6.81 15.66 -1.17
CA GLN A 66 -6.35 15.77 0.21
C GLN A 66 -7.17 14.84 1.09
N CYS A 67 -6.51 13.95 1.83
CA CYS A 67 -7.16 13.05 2.77
C CYS A 67 -7.39 13.72 4.14
N ARG A 68 -8.26 13.11 4.95
CA ARG A 68 -8.43 13.49 6.36
C ARG A 68 -7.13 13.21 7.11
N ARG A 69 -6.61 14.20 7.82
CA ARG A 69 -5.33 14.08 8.55
C ARG A 69 -5.51 13.51 9.94
N ASP A 70 -6.35 12.50 10.03
CA ASP A 70 -6.62 11.80 11.28
C ASP A 70 -5.95 10.42 11.19
N PRO A 71 -5.16 10.01 12.21
CA PRO A 71 -4.62 8.66 12.24
C PRO A 71 -5.75 7.62 12.26
N GLU A 72 -5.76 6.75 11.26
CA GLU A 72 -6.69 5.64 11.15
C GLU A 72 -6.01 4.36 11.62
N ARG A 73 -6.47 3.80 12.74
CA ARG A 73 -6.05 2.46 13.17
C ARG A 73 -6.51 1.44 12.13
N ILE A 74 -5.64 0.48 11.77
CA ILE A 74 -5.96 -0.61 10.86
C ILE A 74 -7.13 -1.41 11.42
N ARG A 75 -8.19 -1.55 10.62
CA ARG A 75 -9.38 -2.31 10.97
C ARG A 75 -9.68 -3.37 9.92
N PRO A 76 -10.28 -4.51 10.31
CA PRO A 76 -10.92 -5.41 9.36
C PRO A 76 -11.99 -4.65 8.57
N PHE A 77 -12.25 -5.07 7.32
CA PHE A 77 -13.42 -4.57 6.60
C PHE A 77 -14.69 -4.83 7.43
N PRO A 78 -15.66 -3.91 7.49
CA PRO A 78 -16.89 -4.11 8.23
C PRO A 78 -17.67 -5.27 7.61
N SER A 79 -17.60 -6.44 8.24
CA SER A 79 -18.48 -7.56 7.95
C SER A 79 -19.69 -7.48 8.89
N GLY A 80 -20.69 -6.67 8.50
CA GLY A 80 -22.04 -6.67 9.08
C GLY A 80 -22.37 -5.58 10.11
N PRO A 81 -23.65 -5.47 10.53
CA PRO A 81 -24.17 -4.37 11.37
C PRO A 81 -23.78 -4.45 12.85
N SER A 82 -22.90 -5.39 13.23
CA SER A 82 -22.52 -5.66 14.60
C SER A 82 -21.02 -5.83 14.71
N SER A 83 -20.32 -4.72 14.76
CA SER A 83 -19.07 -4.68 15.54
C SER A 83 -19.02 -3.33 16.23
N ALA A 84 -19.48 -3.30 17.48
CA ALA A 84 -18.95 -2.34 18.44
C ALA A 84 -17.42 -2.31 18.24
N ALA A 85 -16.86 -1.11 18.08
CA ALA A 85 -15.46 -0.87 17.75
C ALA A 85 -14.56 -1.83 18.54
N ALA A 86 -14.06 -2.89 17.89
CA ALA A 86 -13.11 -3.79 18.52
C ALA A 86 -11.78 -3.06 18.50
N ASP A 87 -11.48 -2.40 19.61
CA ASP A 87 -10.22 -1.71 19.86
C ASP A 87 -9.12 -2.77 20.07
N GLY A 88 -8.60 -3.30 18.98
CA GLY A 88 -7.64 -4.38 19.03
C GLY A 88 -7.19 -4.87 17.66
N PRO A 89 -6.15 -5.73 17.64
CA PRO A 89 -5.50 -6.13 16.41
C PRO A 89 -6.40 -6.95 15.51
N PHE A 90 -6.23 -6.76 14.20
CA PHE A 90 -6.87 -7.60 13.20
C PHE A 90 -6.13 -8.94 13.12
N VAL A 91 -6.76 -10.00 13.62
CA VAL A 91 -6.23 -11.37 13.60
C VAL A 91 -7.13 -12.25 12.75
N CYS A 92 -6.59 -12.93 11.74
CA CYS A 92 -7.35 -13.86 10.90
C CYS A 92 -6.47 -14.95 10.26
N SER A 93 -7.07 -15.83 9.45
CA SER A 93 -6.34 -16.86 8.70
C SER A 93 -5.52 -16.25 7.56
N PHE A 94 -4.60 -17.05 6.99
CA PHE A 94 -3.80 -16.66 5.83
C PHE A 94 -4.70 -16.15 4.67
N ASP A 95 -5.70 -16.93 4.27
CA ASP A 95 -6.57 -16.59 3.14
C ASP A 95 -7.37 -15.31 3.37
N LYS A 96 -7.86 -15.10 4.60
CA LYS A 96 -8.63 -13.90 4.96
C LYS A 96 -7.74 -12.66 4.98
N MET A 97 -6.49 -12.80 5.41
CA MET A 97 -5.53 -11.71 5.38
C MET A 97 -5.10 -11.39 3.94
N ALA A 98 -4.82 -12.41 3.12
CA ALA A 98 -4.52 -12.21 1.70
C ALA A 98 -5.69 -11.52 0.96
N GLU A 99 -6.92 -11.97 1.20
CA GLU A 99 -8.14 -11.32 0.68
C GLU A 99 -8.24 -9.85 1.11
N TYR A 100 -7.89 -9.54 2.36
CA TYR A 100 -7.86 -8.16 2.86
C TYR A 100 -6.90 -7.27 2.04
N PHE A 101 -5.68 -7.75 1.76
CA PHE A 101 -4.72 -7.01 0.93
C PHE A 101 -5.19 -6.87 -0.52
N ASN A 102 -5.70 -7.95 -1.11
CA ASN A 102 -6.16 -7.93 -2.49
C ASN A 102 -7.28 -6.91 -2.68
N ARG A 103 -8.27 -6.90 -1.78
CA ARG A 103 -9.37 -5.91 -1.80
C ARG A 103 -8.86 -4.49 -1.58
N LYS A 104 -7.87 -4.29 -0.71
CA LYS A 104 -7.24 -2.97 -0.50
C LYS A 104 -6.56 -2.44 -1.76
N SER A 105 -6.09 -3.34 -2.64
CA SER A 105 -5.56 -3.03 -3.97
C SER A 105 -6.60 -3.11 -5.10
N CYS A 106 -7.90 -3.12 -4.78
CA CYS A 106 -9.00 -3.22 -5.74
C CYS A 106 -9.01 -4.51 -6.59
N LEU A 107 -8.42 -5.59 -6.07
CA LEU A 107 -8.38 -6.90 -6.71
C LEU A 107 -9.31 -7.88 -5.97
N SER A 108 -10.07 -8.66 -6.74
CA SER A 108 -10.95 -9.72 -6.24
C SER A 108 -10.33 -11.12 -6.33
N GLU A 109 -9.05 -11.20 -6.70
CA GLU A 109 -8.32 -12.45 -6.91
C GLU A 109 -8.05 -13.17 -5.59
N THR A 110 -7.81 -14.49 -5.69
CA THR A 110 -7.47 -15.36 -4.55
C THR A 110 -5.97 -15.50 -4.33
N VAL A 111 -5.15 -15.13 -5.31
CA VAL A 111 -3.69 -15.25 -5.22
C VAL A 111 -3.15 -14.11 -4.34
N PRO A 112 -2.35 -14.41 -3.30
CA PRO A 112 -1.81 -13.35 -2.44
C PRO A 112 -0.85 -12.43 -3.20
N LEU A 113 -1.01 -11.12 -3.00
CA LEU A 113 -0.12 -10.11 -3.57
C LEU A 113 1.30 -10.20 -3.01
N GLY A 114 2.28 -9.80 -3.82
CA GLY A 114 3.67 -9.73 -3.39
C GLY A 114 3.91 -8.70 -2.27
N SER A 115 3.10 -7.64 -2.17
CA SER A 115 3.13 -6.73 -1.02
C SER A 115 2.71 -7.41 0.29
N PHE A 116 1.68 -8.25 0.27
CA PHE A 116 1.31 -9.09 1.40
C PHE A 116 2.46 -10.05 1.76
N ASN A 117 3.04 -10.71 0.76
CA ASN A 117 4.17 -11.62 0.97
C ASN A 117 5.37 -10.89 1.59
N SER A 118 5.75 -9.71 1.08
CA SER A 118 6.86 -8.90 1.58
C SER A 118 6.64 -8.47 3.03
N LEU A 119 5.46 -7.93 3.35
CA LEU A 119 5.15 -7.41 4.70
C LEU A 119 5.12 -8.50 5.78
N PHE A 120 4.68 -9.70 5.42
CA PHE A 120 4.74 -10.86 6.30
C PHE A 120 6.03 -11.68 6.12
N SER A 121 6.96 -11.28 5.25
CA SER A 121 8.19 -12.04 4.96
C SER A 121 7.91 -13.51 4.56
N PHE A 122 6.95 -13.72 3.67
CA PHE A 122 6.72 -14.98 2.98
C PHE A 122 7.62 -15.08 1.75
N THR A 123 8.18 -16.27 1.50
CA THR A 123 9.17 -16.51 0.43
C THR A 123 8.93 -17.81 -0.32
N GLY A 124 7.96 -18.62 0.13
CA GLY A 124 7.64 -19.91 -0.46
C GLY A 124 6.56 -19.80 -1.53
N SER A 125 6.04 -20.95 -1.94
CA SER A 125 4.77 -20.97 -2.66
C SER A 125 3.65 -20.63 -1.69
N TRP A 126 2.64 -19.89 -2.16
CA TRP A 126 1.54 -19.46 -1.29
C TRP A 126 0.82 -20.63 -0.60
N LYS A 127 0.76 -21.81 -1.23
CA LYS A 127 0.17 -23.02 -0.64
C LYS A 127 0.96 -23.52 0.57
N ASN A 128 2.30 -23.52 0.45
CA ASN A 128 3.18 -23.95 1.53
C ASN A 128 3.18 -22.92 2.66
N ASP A 129 3.23 -21.64 2.33
CA ASP A 129 3.18 -20.55 3.30
C ASP A 129 1.84 -20.54 4.06
N ALA A 130 0.72 -20.79 3.37
CA ALA A 130 -0.58 -20.96 3.98
C ALA A 130 -0.61 -22.16 4.94
N ALA A 131 -0.12 -23.33 4.51
CA ALA A 131 -0.07 -24.54 5.34
C ALA A 131 0.83 -24.39 6.59
N ALA A 132 1.90 -23.59 6.48
CA ALA A 132 2.81 -23.29 7.58
C ALA A 132 2.28 -22.18 8.52
N THR A 133 1.16 -21.54 8.19
CA THR A 133 0.62 -20.38 8.93
C THR A 133 -0.65 -20.77 9.68
N LYS A 134 -0.61 -20.64 11.01
CA LYS A 134 -1.78 -20.85 11.89
C LYS A 134 -2.71 -19.64 11.89
N ALA A 135 -2.14 -18.45 12.01
CA ALA A 135 -2.86 -17.17 12.02
C ALA A 135 -1.92 -16.03 11.64
N LEU A 136 -2.50 -14.93 11.14
CA LEU A 136 -1.83 -13.68 10.85
C LEU A 136 -2.46 -12.55 11.63
N ALA A 137 -1.66 -11.55 11.97
CA ALA A 137 -2.15 -10.36 12.61
C ALA A 137 -1.52 -9.07 12.08
N ILE A 138 -2.33 -8.02 12.07
CA ILE A 138 -1.91 -6.65 11.78
C ILE A 138 -2.49 -5.74 12.85
N ASP A 139 -1.67 -4.82 13.34
CA ASP A 139 -2.10 -3.68 14.15
C ASP A 139 -1.27 -2.46 13.81
N GLY A 140 -1.82 -1.28 14.08
CA GLY A 140 -1.11 -0.02 13.88
C GLY A 140 -1.97 1.03 13.19
N TYR A 141 -1.30 2.12 12.82
CA TYR A 141 -1.94 3.35 12.36
C TYR A 141 -1.43 3.75 10.98
N SER A 142 -2.35 4.25 10.17
CA SER A 142 -2.05 4.93 8.91
C SER A 142 -2.52 6.37 8.98
N LEU A 143 -1.73 7.28 8.43
CA LEU A 143 -2.06 8.71 8.33
C LEU A 143 -2.01 9.10 6.85
N PRO A 144 -3.10 8.89 6.09
CA PRO A 144 -3.16 9.32 4.71
C PRO A 144 -3.20 10.86 4.66
N LEU A 145 -2.33 11.46 3.85
CA LEU A 145 -2.27 12.91 3.67
C LEU A 145 -2.83 13.33 2.32
N PHE A 146 -2.43 12.62 1.26
CA PHE A 146 -2.87 12.86 -0.10
C PHE A 146 -3.11 11.55 -0.83
N ARG A 147 -4.03 11.55 -1.78
CA ARG A 147 -4.25 10.46 -2.73
C ARG A 147 -4.10 11.02 -4.13
N VAL A 148 -3.09 10.53 -4.84
CA VAL A 148 -2.90 10.80 -6.27
C VAL A 148 -3.59 9.68 -7.04
N LYS A 149 -4.46 9.99 -8.00
CA LYS A 149 -5.18 8.98 -8.78
C LYS A 149 -5.50 9.46 -10.19
N ILE A 150 -5.54 8.54 -11.15
CA ILE A 150 -6.05 8.81 -12.50
C ILE A 150 -7.58 8.96 -12.39
N ARG A 151 -8.13 10.02 -13.00
CA ARG A 151 -9.57 10.32 -12.98
C ARG A 151 -10.38 9.34 -13.82
N SER A 152 -9.86 9.01 -15.00
CA SER A 152 -10.53 8.13 -15.95
C SER A 152 -10.44 6.66 -15.52
N SER A 153 -11.55 5.95 -15.61
CA SER A 153 -11.56 4.48 -15.57
C SER A 153 -11.14 3.85 -16.90
N GLU A 154 -11.22 4.60 -18.00
CA GLU A 154 -10.80 4.17 -19.33
C GLU A 154 -9.36 4.61 -19.56
N LEU A 155 -8.43 3.69 -19.39
CA LEU A 155 -7.01 3.93 -19.59
C LEU A 155 -6.62 3.63 -21.04
N THR A 156 -5.95 4.58 -21.69
CA THR A 156 -5.37 4.36 -23.02
C THR A 156 -3.89 4.05 -22.88
N LEU A 157 -3.45 2.87 -23.33
CA LEU A 157 -2.02 2.56 -23.38
C LEU A 157 -1.30 3.45 -24.40
N LEU A 158 -0.05 3.81 -24.10
CA LEU A 158 0.84 4.43 -25.07
C LEU A 158 1.06 3.51 -26.26
N GLU A 159 1.21 4.08 -27.46
CA GLU A 159 1.47 3.30 -28.68
C GLU A 159 2.73 2.45 -28.56
N SER A 160 3.80 2.99 -27.97
CA SER A 160 5.04 2.22 -27.73
C SER A 160 4.82 0.97 -26.88
N VAL A 161 3.92 1.03 -25.89
CA VAL A 161 3.57 -0.11 -25.05
C VAL A 161 2.72 -1.10 -25.83
N LYS A 162 1.74 -0.64 -26.62
CA LYS A 162 0.92 -1.51 -27.49
C LYS A 162 1.77 -2.31 -28.46
N HIS A 163 2.76 -1.68 -29.09
CA HIS A 163 3.68 -2.33 -30.03
C HIS A 163 4.60 -3.35 -29.35
N ALA A 164 4.87 -3.21 -28.05
CA ALA A 164 5.66 -4.16 -27.29
C ALA A 164 4.88 -5.43 -26.89
N ILE A 165 3.55 -5.42 -27.01
CA ILE A 165 2.72 -6.60 -26.72
C ILE A 165 2.92 -7.63 -27.85
N PRO A 166 3.29 -8.88 -27.53
CA PRO A 166 3.39 -9.94 -28.53
C PRO A 166 2.06 -10.13 -29.26
N ASN A 167 2.09 -10.12 -30.60
CA ASN A 167 0.90 -10.29 -31.44
C ASN A 167 0.53 -11.76 -31.67
N VAL A 168 1.36 -12.70 -31.20
CA VAL A 168 1.15 -14.14 -31.21
C VAL A 168 1.55 -14.72 -29.86
N TRP A 169 1.09 -15.94 -29.57
CA TRP A 169 1.49 -16.64 -28.37
C TRP A 169 2.98 -17.04 -28.42
N ASP A 170 3.80 -16.29 -27.71
CA ASP A 170 5.21 -16.60 -27.43
C ASP A 170 5.48 -16.41 -25.92
N PRO A 171 5.68 -17.51 -25.16
CA PRO A 171 5.95 -17.44 -23.73
C PRO A 171 7.17 -16.59 -23.36
N SER A 172 8.24 -16.59 -24.18
CA SER A 172 9.45 -15.84 -23.88
C SER A 172 9.24 -14.34 -24.09
N ALA A 173 8.57 -13.96 -25.18
CA ALA A 173 8.24 -12.56 -25.43
C ALA A 173 7.24 -12.02 -24.40
N LEU A 174 6.26 -12.82 -23.97
CA LEU A 174 5.32 -12.45 -22.92
C LEU A 174 6.02 -12.28 -21.56
N ALA A 175 6.93 -13.18 -21.20
CA ALA A 175 7.72 -13.06 -19.98
C ALA A 175 8.57 -11.79 -19.99
N SER A 176 9.22 -11.48 -21.11
CA SER A 176 9.99 -10.24 -21.27
C SER A 176 9.11 -8.98 -21.19
N PHE A 177 7.91 -9.01 -21.77
CA PHE A 177 6.94 -7.92 -21.63
C PHE A 177 6.58 -7.70 -20.16
N ILE A 178 6.24 -8.76 -19.43
CA ILE A 178 5.91 -8.68 -18.00
C ILE A 178 7.10 -8.19 -17.17
N GLU A 179 8.32 -8.62 -17.48
CA GLU A 179 9.51 -8.17 -16.77
C GLU A 179 9.75 -6.66 -16.93
N ASN A 180 9.50 -6.13 -18.13
CA ASN A 180 9.69 -4.73 -18.48
C ASN A 180 8.54 -3.82 -18.04
N TYR A 181 7.30 -4.26 -18.20
CA TYR A 181 6.10 -3.44 -18.04
C TYR A 181 5.24 -3.82 -16.83
N GLY A 182 5.50 -4.97 -16.20
CA GLY A 182 4.68 -5.48 -15.10
C GLY A 182 3.42 -6.20 -15.58
N THR A 183 2.61 -6.64 -14.62
CA THR A 183 1.32 -7.31 -14.85
C THR A 183 0.13 -6.35 -14.71
N HIS A 184 0.30 -5.25 -13.96
CA HIS A 184 -0.74 -4.30 -13.61
C HIS A 184 -0.26 -2.85 -13.78
N ILE A 185 -1.19 -1.89 -13.76
CA ILE A 185 -0.90 -0.46 -13.85
C ILE A 185 -1.31 0.21 -12.54
N ILE A 186 -0.46 1.11 -12.05
CA ILE A 186 -0.73 1.89 -10.83
C ILE A 186 -1.72 3.01 -11.17
N ILE A 187 -2.96 2.88 -10.73
CA ILE A 187 -4.00 3.90 -10.97
C ILE A 187 -4.13 4.91 -9.83
N SER A 188 -3.65 4.57 -8.63
CA SER A 188 -3.68 5.45 -7.48
C SER A 188 -2.55 5.12 -6.50
N VAL A 189 -1.99 6.16 -5.89
CA VAL A 189 -1.02 6.09 -4.80
C VAL A 189 -1.50 6.98 -3.66
N THR A 190 -1.44 6.46 -2.44
CA THR A 190 -1.75 7.24 -1.22
C THR A 190 -0.45 7.62 -0.54
N VAL A 191 -0.22 8.91 -0.39
CA VAL A 191 0.94 9.49 0.27
C VAL A 191 0.58 9.80 1.72
N GLY A 192 1.41 9.34 2.64
CA GLY A 192 1.17 9.50 4.07
C GLY A 192 2.20 8.78 4.92
N GLY A 193 1.87 8.62 6.20
CA GLY A 193 2.65 7.82 7.14
C GLY A 193 1.95 6.50 7.44
N LYS A 194 2.73 5.47 7.76
CA LYS A 194 2.23 4.23 8.35
C LYS A 194 3.17 3.77 9.46
N ASP A 195 2.61 3.36 10.58
CA ASP A 195 3.31 2.67 11.66
C ASP A 195 2.50 1.42 12.02
N GLU A 196 2.92 0.29 11.46
CA GLU A 196 2.17 -0.96 11.45
C GLU A 196 3.09 -2.11 11.87
N VAL A 197 2.52 -3.08 12.57
CA VAL A 197 3.18 -4.34 12.94
C VAL A 197 2.48 -5.50 12.25
N TYR A 198 3.28 -6.39 11.67
CA TYR A 198 2.84 -7.58 10.95
C TYR A 198 3.37 -8.81 11.68
N ILE A 199 2.48 -9.68 12.13
CA ILE A 199 2.83 -10.81 13.00
C ILE A 199 2.31 -12.10 12.40
N LYS A 200 3.21 -13.08 12.29
CA LYS A 200 2.89 -14.44 11.85
C LYS A 200 2.86 -15.40 13.02
N GLN A 201 1.78 -16.17 13.14
CA GLN A 201 1.75 -17.36 13.98
C GLN A 201 2.03 -18.59 13.12
N HIS A 202 3.18 -19.23 13.32
CA HIS A 202 3.53 -20.47 12.63
C HIS A 202 2.66 -21.65 13.10
N SER A 203 2.45 -22.66 12.25
CA SER A 203 1.64 -23.86 12.52
C SER A 203 2.10 -24.65 13.74
N SER A 204 3.40 -24.64 14.03
CA SER A 204 3.98 -25.30 15.22
C SER A 204 3.82 -24.51 16.53
N SER A 205 3.25 -23.30 16.49
CA SER A 205 3.02 -22.48 17.69
C SER A 205 2.02 -23.14 18.63
N GLN A 206 2.42 -23.26 19.90
CA GLN A 206 1.59 -23.80 20.98
C GLN A 206 0.53 -22.82 21.48
N LEU A 207 0.64 -21.53 21.14
CA LEU A 207 -0.34 -20.52 21.55
C LEU A 207 -1.71 -20.82 20.93
N SER A 208 -2.75 -20.78 21.75
CA SER A 208 -4.14 -20.74 21.28
C SER A 208 -4.42 -19.43 20.52
N GLY A 209 -5.52 -19.39 19.77
CA GLY A 209 -5.92 -18.17 19.05
C GLY A 209 -6.17 -16.98 19.99
N LEU A 210 -6.67 -17.24 21.21
CA LEU A 210 -6.89 -16.20 22.22
C LEU A 210 -5.58 -15.67 22.80
N GLU A 211 -4.65 -16.56 23.15
CA GLU A 211 -3.32 -16.16 23.64
C GLU A 211 -2.55 -15.38 22.59
N PHE A 212 -2.59 -15.83 21.33
CA PHE A 212 -1.98 -15.10 20.22
C PHE A 212 -2.61 -13.71 20.06
N LYS A 213 -3.94 -13.60 20.06
CA LYS A 213 -4.62 -12.29 19.97
C LYS A 213 -4.25 -11.35 21.13
N ASN A 214 -4.15 -11.87 22.35
CA ASN A 214 -3.74 -11.07 23.51
C ASN A 214 -2.28 -10.64 23.39
N TYR A 215 -1.39 -11.52 22.91
CA TYR A 215 0.01 -11.19 22.64
C TYR A 215 0.15 -10.05 21.63
N VAL A 216 -0.59 -10.11 20.52
CA VAL A 216 -0.57 -9.01 19.53
C VAL A 216 -1.14 -7.72 20.12
N ARG A 217 -2.21 -7.80 20.91
CA ARG A 217 -2.78 -6.61 21.58
C ARG A 217 -1.75 -5.94 22.47
N GLU A 218 -0.97 -6.73 23.20
CA GLU A 218 0.07 -6.20 24.10
C GLU A 218 1.17 -5.48 23.31
N ILE A 219 1.63 -6.06 22.19
CA ILE A 219 2.57 -5.39 21.27
C ILE A 219 1.99 -4.06 20.79
N GLY A 220 0.71 -4.05 20.38
CA GLY A 220 0.03 -2.84 19.94
C GLY A 220 -0.06 -1.78 21.05
N ARG A 221 -0.42 -2.19 22.27
CA ARG A 221 -0.50 -1.31 23.45
C ARG A 221 0.86 -0.68 23.76
N GLU A 222 1.92 -1.48 23.79
CA GLU A 222 3.28 -1.00 24.06
C GLU A 222 3.75 -0.02 22.98
N ARG A 223 3.48 -0.32 21.70
CA ARG A 223 3.94 0.50 20.57
C ARG A 223 3.13 1.78 20.37
N PHE A 224 1.82 1.73 20.59
CA PHE A 224 0.88 2.79 20.18
C PHE A 224 0.19 3.52 21.34
N SER A 225 0.52 3.21 22.60
CA SER A 225 -0.02 3.91 23.79
C SER A 225 0.13 5.44 23.77
N ASP A 226 1.16 5.97 23.10
CA ASP A 226 1.36 7.41 22.93
C ASP A 226 0.35 8.06 21.97
N VAL A 227 -0.18 7.33 20.99
CA VAL A 227 -1.11 7.84 19.97
C VAL A 227 -2.53 7.96 20.54
N GLU A 228 -2.94 6.99 21.36
CA GLU A 228 -4.26 6.96 22.01
C GLU A 228 -4.40 8.04 23.11
N ASN A 229 -3.31 8.39 23.80
CA ASN A 229 -3.31 9.38 24.88
C ASN A 229 -3.19 10.86 24.41
N LYS A 230 -2.93 11.12 23.12
CA LYS A 230 -2.64 12.46 22.59
C LYS A 230 -3.76 13.10 21.78
N SER A 231 -4.99 12.60 21.92
CA SER A 231 -6.19 13.21 21.32
C SER A 231 -6.49 14.66 21.77
N ASN A 232 -5.72 15.22 22.72
CA ASN A 232 -5.85 16.61 23.21
C ASN A 232 -4.55 17.45 23.22
N ALA A 233 -3.49 17.07 22.49
CA ALA A 233 -2.24 17.83 22.48
C ALA A 233 -1.94 18.51 21.13
N THR A 234 -1.35 19.71 21.20
CA THR A 234 -0.95 20.56 20.07
C THR A 234 -0.05 19.85 19.05
N PRO A 235 0.01 20.35 17.79
CA PRO A 235 0.69 19.66 16.70
C PRO A 235 2.16 19.39 17.03
N ILE A 236 2.53 18.12 17.07
CA ILE A 236 3.89 17.70 17.39
C ILE A 236 4.78 17.99 16.19
N ASN A 237 5.86 18.74 16.43
CA ASN A 237 6.93 18.92 15.47
C ASN A 237 7.70 17.60 15.32
N TYR A 238 7.56 16.95 14.16
CA TYR A 238 8.14 15.64 13.86
C TYR A 238 9.68 15.65 13.71
N SER A 239 10.37 16.77 13.93
CA SER A 239 11.81 16.89 13.70
C SER A 239 12.71 16.21 14.75
N GLU A 240 12.21 15.81 15.93
CA GLU A 240 13.08 15.43 17.06
C GLU A 240 13.13 13.93 17.44
N LYS A 241 12.35 13.04 16.82
CA LYS A 241 12.29 11.60 17.22
C LYS A 241 12.84 10.61 16.17
N VAL A 242 13.80 11.02 15.35
CA VAL A 242 14.37 10.17 14.26
C VAL A 242 15.23 9.00 14.77
N SER A 243 15.52 8.88 16.06
CA SER A 243 16.61 8.01 16.53
C SER A 243 16.26 6.60 17.00
N LYS A 244 15.04 6.07 16.82
CA LYS A 244 14.77 4.65 17.15
C LYS A 244 13.93 3.95 16.09
N LEU A 245 14.66 3.35 15.15
CA LEU A 245 14.24 2.30 14.20
C LEU A 245 12.98 2.59 13.38
N LEU A 246 13.02 3.66 12.56
CA LEU A 246 12.14 3.79 11.40
C LEU A 246 12.65 2.90 10.26
N THR A 247 12.00 1.76 10.02
CA THR A 247 11.98 1.20 8.65
C THR A 247 10.83 1.89 7.93
N ALA A 248 11.10 3.06 7.36
CA ALA A 248 10.14 3.78 6.53
C ALA A 248 10.02 3.04 5.19
N PHE A 249 8.94 2.27 5.02
CA PHE A 249 8.53 1.81 3.71
C PHE A 249 7.72 2.91 3.03
N PHE A 250 8.36 3.66 2.14
CA PHE A 250 7.68 4.55 1.20
C PHE A 250 6.80 3.69 0.28
N ILE A 251 5.48 3.90 0.38
CA ILE A 251 4.51 3.63 -0.69
C ILE A 251 4.37 4.93 -1.48
#